data_AF-A0A9E7AL42-F1
#
_entry.id   AF-A0A9E7AL42-F1
#
_cell.length_a   1.000
_cell.length_b   1.000
_cell.length_c   1.000
_cell.angle_alpha   90.00
_cell.angle_beta   90.00
_cell.angle_gamma   90.00
#
_symmetry.space_group_name_H-M   'P 1'
#
loop_
_entity.id
_entity.type
_entity.pdbx_description
1 polymer ?
#
loop_
_entity_poly.entity_id
_entity_poly.type
_entity_poly.pdbx_seq_one_letter_code
_entity_poly.pdbx_strand_id
1 'polypeptide(L)'
;MSSGHSKVLEIFEYLVIVAVAVALAFFIRTFVAEVYEVPTGSMLNTIQLGDRLVGEKLTYRFGGTPQAGDVVTFTSPQNPDTLLVKRVIATAGQTVDLRDGAVYVDGQLMDEPYTEGKPTYSLADRAGAVIQNYPYTVPAGHIFVMGDNRTNSLDSRYFGAVAVSTVTSKAMFIFWPFDHARGL
;
A
#
# COMPACT_ATOMS: atom_id res chain seq x y z
N MET A 1 -6.85 -38.18 -47.62
CA MET A 1 -5.81 -37.47 -46.83
C MET A 1 -6.25 -36.01 -46.62
N SER A 2 -6.97 -35.70 -45.54
CA SER A 2 -7.45 -34.33 -45.23
C SER A 2 -7.57 -34.05 -43.72
N SER A 3 -7.01 -34.91 -42.86
CA SER A 3 -7.11 -34.75 -41.39
C SER A 3 -5.89 -34.05 -40.77
N GLY A 4 -4.73 -34.07 -41.44
CA GLY A 4 -3.47 -33.54 -40.88
C GLY A 4 -3.32 -32.02 -40.93
N HIS A 5 -3.88 -31.34 -41.94
CA HIS A 5 -3.82 -29.87 -42.03
C HIS A 5 -4.69 -29.19 -40.97
N SER A 6 -5.87 -29.75 -40.64
CA SER A 6 -6.76 -29.23 -39.57
C SER A 6 -6.07 -29.23 -38.22
N LYS A 7 -5.40 -30.34 -37.86
CA LYS A 7 -4.73 -30.47 -36.56
C LYS A 7 -3.55 -29.51 -36.37
N VAL A 8 -2.79 -29.21 -37.43
CA VAL A 8 -1.67 -28.25 -37.36
C VAL A 8 -2.18 -26.82 -37.20
N LEU A 9 -3.25 -26.46 -37.93
CA LEU A 9 -3.92 -25.16 -37.79
C LEU A 9 -4.53 -25.00 -36.40
N GLU A 10 -5.23 -26.02 -35.90
CA GLU A 10 -5.79 -26.06 -34.54
C GLU A 10 -4.70 -25.88 -33.47
N ILE A 11 -3.59 -26.62 -33.56
CA ILE A 11 -2.46 -26.48 -32.62
C ILE A 11 -1.89 -25.06 -32.67
N PHE A 12 -1.74 -24.49 -33.87
CA PHE A 12 -1.25 -23.11 -34.02
C PHE A 12 -2.20 -22.09 -33.41
N GLU A 13 -3.51 -22.23 -33.61
CA GLU A 13 -4.54 -21.39 -32.98
C GLU A 13 -4.47 -21.46 -31.45
N TYR A 14 -4.39 -22.66 -30.87
CA TYR A 14 -4.22 -22.81 -29.42
C TYR A 14 -2.93 -22.17 -28.91
N LEU A 15 -1.82 -22.33 -29.65
CA LEU A 15 -0.54 -21.70 -29.30
C LEU A 15 -0.65 -20.17 -29.32
N VAL A 16 -1.31 -19.59 -30.32
CA VAL A 16 -1.55 -18.14 -30.40
C VAL A 16 -2.42 -17.68 -29.24
N ILE A 17 -3.50 -18.39 -28.90
CA ILE A 17 -4.37 -18.05 -27.77
C ILE A 17 -3.58 -18.05 -26.45
N VAL A 18 -2.79 -19.09 -26.20
CA VAL A 18 -1.94 -19.18 -25.00
C VAL A 18 -0.91 -18.05 -24.98
N ALA A 19 -0.26 -17.75 -26.11
CA ALA A 19 0.70 -16.67 -26.21
C ALA A 19 0.07 -15.30 -25.91
N VAL A 20 -1.11 -15.03 -26.48
CA VAL A 20 -1.88 -13.79 -26.21
C VAL A 20 -2.29 -13.73 -24.75
N ALA A 21 -2.76 -14.82 -24.15
CA ALA A 21 -3.13 -14.86 -22.74
C ALA A 21 -1.93 -14.57 -21.82
N VAL A 22 -0.76 -15.15 -22.10
CA VAL A 22 0.48 -14.90 -21.34
C VAL A 22 0.94 -13.44 -21.51
N ALA A 23 0.91 -12.92 -22.74
CA ALA A 23 1.27 -11.52 -23.01
C ALA A 23 0.32 -10.54 -22.29
N LEU A 24 -0.99 -10.83 -22.31
CA LEU A 24 -1.99 -10.04 -21.60
C LEU A 24 -1.79 -10.10 -20.09
N ALA A 25 -1.51 -11.29 -19.52
CA ALA A 25 -1.23 -11.44 -18.10
C ALA A 25 0.03 -10.64 -17.69
N PHE A 26 1.09 -10.68 -18.49
CA PHE A 26 2.29 -9.88 -18.27
C PHE A 26 2.01 -8.38 -18.35
N PHE A 27 1.20 -7.95 -19.33
CA PHE A 27 0.78 -6.56 -19.47
C PHE A 27 -0.01 -6.09 -18.25
N ILE A 28 -1.03 -6.84 -17.82
CA ILE A 28 -1.84 -6.51 -16.64
C ILE A 28 -0.93 -6.42 -15.41
N ARG A 29 -0.04 -7.39 -15.19
CA ARG A 29 0.87 -7.41 -14.04
C ARG A 29 1.83 -6.20 -14.01
N THR A 30 2.31 -5.81 -15.19
CA THR A 30 3.29 -4.73 -15.33
C THR A 30 2.63 -3.35 -15.20
N PHE A 31 1.44 -3.18 -15.77
CA PHE A 31 0.83 -1.87 -15.94
C PHE A 31 -0.39 -1.59 -15.08
N VAL A 32 -1.16 -2.61 -14.70
CA VAL A 32 -2.50 -2.44 -14.11
C VAL A 32 -2.51 -2.78 -12.63
N ALA A 33 -2.09 -4.00 -12.28
CA ALA A 33 -2.21 -4.52 -10.93
C ALA A 33 -1.03 -5.41 -10.56
N GLU A 34 -0.69 -5.47 -9.29
CA GLU A 34 0.35 -6.36 -8.78
C GLU A 34 -0.10 -7.05 -7.49
N VAL A 35 0.35 -8.29 -7.33
CA VAL A 35 0.14 -9.08 -6.12
C VAL A 35 1.32 -8.87 -5.20
N TYR A 36 1.06 -8.41 -3.98
CA TYR A 36 2.05 -8.26 -2.92
C TYR A 36 1.78 -9.27 -1.82
N GLU A 37 2.84 -9.90 -1.32
CA GLU A 37 2.80 -10.69 -0.08
C GLU A 37 3.26 -9.79 1.07
N VAL A 38 2.53 -9.80 2.19
CA VAL A 38 2.83 -8.93 3.35
C VAL A 38 3.58 -9.72 4.42
N PRO A 39 4.89 -9.48 4.62
CA PRO A 39 5.71 -10.28 5.53
C PRO A 39 5.77 -9.68 6.95
N THR A 40 5.21 -8.49 7.18
CA THR A 40 5.35 -7.77 8.47
C THR A 40 4.02 -7.50 9.13
N GLY A 41 4.03 -7.46 10.48
CA GLY A 41 2.85 -7.23 11.29
C GLY A 41 2.46 -5.77 11.49
N SER A 42 3.01 -4.85 10.70
CA SER A 42 2.79 -3.40 10.87
C SER A 42 1.39 -2.95 10.47
N MET A 43 0.71 -3.73 9.64
CA MET A 43 -0.69 -3.53 9.23
C MET A 43 -1.65 -4.51 9.91
N LEU A 44 -1.22 -5.23 10.96
CA LEU A 44 -2.11 -6.11 11.73
C LEU A 44 -3.35 -5.34 12.20
N ASN A 45 -4.46 -6.05 12.33
CA ASN A 45 -5.85 -5.59 12.44
C ASN A 45 -6.53 -5.34 11.07
N THR A 46 -5.78 -4.95 10.05
CA THR A 46 -6.31 -4.77 8.68
C THR A 46 -5.75 -5.79 7.70
N ILE A 47 -4.46 -6.10 7.79
CA ILE A 47 -3.76 -7.06 6.92
C ILE A 47 -2.95 -8.00 7.82
N GLN A 48 -3.22 -9.30 7.69
CA GLN A 48 -2.57 -10.34 8.49
C GLN A 48 -1.22 -10.73 7.88
N LEU A 49 -0.38 -11.36 8.70
CA LEU A 49 0.89 -11.93 8.22
C LEU A 49 0.63 -13.01 7.18
N GLY A 50 1.28 -12.91 6.02
CA GLY A 50 1.13 -13.86 4.92
C GLY A 50 -0.07 -13.58 4.01
N ASP A 51 -0.87 -12.55 4.28
CA ASP A 51 -1.91 -12.11 3.36
C ASP A 51 -1.28 -11.71 2.02
N ARG A 52 -2.00 -12.02 0.94
CA ARG A 52 -1.69 -11.53 -0.40
C ARG A 52 -2.76 -10.56 -0.83
N LEU A 53 -2.31 -9.36 -1.17
CA LEU A 53 -3.17 -8.27 -1.60
C LEU A 53 -2.88 -7.90 -3.05
N VAL A 54 -3.91 -7.39 -3.72
CA VAL A 54 -3.77 -6.78 -5.04
C VAL A 54 -3.69 -5.28 -4.87
N GLY A 55 -2.61 -4.70 -5.39
CA GLY A 55 -2.45 -3.26 -5.52
C GLY A 55 -2.72 -2.81 -6.95
N GLU A 56 -3.56 -1.80 -7.13
CA GLU A 56 -3.79 -1.15 -8.42
C GLU A 56 -2.76 -0.03 -8.64
N LYS A 57 -2.25 0.07 -9.87
CA LYS A 57 -1.18 1.01 -10.25
C LYS A 57 -1.71 2.19 -11.05
N LEU A 58 -2.96 2.15 -11.51
CA LEU A 58 -3.48 3.07 -12.51
C LEU A 58 -3.79 4.43 -11.91
N THR A 59 -4.36 4.49 -10.69
CA THR A 59 -4.75 5.75 -10.05
C THR A 59 -3.57 6.71 -9.99
N TYR A 60 -2.42 6.25 -9.47
CA TYR A 60 -1.25 7.09 -9.30
C TYR A 60 -0.46 7.32 -10.60
N ARG A 61 -0.54 6.39 -11.57
CA ARG A 61 0.05 6.59 -12.90
C ARG A 61 -0.68 7.63 -13.75
N PHE A 62 -1.99 7.78 -13.57
CA PHE A 62 -2.80 8.75 -14.32
C PHE A 62 -3.02 10.06 -13.55
N GLY A 63 -2.16 10.36 -12.57
CA GLY A 63 -2.15 11.65 -11.87
C GLY A 63 -3.13 11.76 -10.71
N GLY A 64 -3.77 10.66 -10.30
CA GLY A 64 -4.46 10.59 -9.02
C GLY A 64 -3.45 10.74 -7.88
N THR A 65 -3.87 11.40 -6.79
CA THR A 65 -3.06 11.56 -5.58
C THR A 65 -3.61 10.68 -4.46
N PRO A 66 -2.74 10.08 -3.62
CA PRO A 66 -3.20 9.32 -2.46
C PRO A 66 -4.06 10.19 -1.55
N GLN A 67 -5.15 9.61 -1.05
CA GLN A 67 -6.09 10.29 -0.16
C GLN A 67 -5.99 9.73 1.26
N ALA A 68 -6.41 10.52 2.25
CA ALA A 68 -6.51 10.04 3.62
C ALA A 68 -7.41 8.79 3.68
N GLY A 69 -6.95 7.76 4.39
CA GLY A 69 -7.60 6.46 4.47
C GLY A 69 -7.09 5.43 3.47
N ASP A 70 -6.48 5.83 2.35
CA ASP A 70 -5.93 4.89 1.37
C ASP A 70 -4.86 4.00 2.01
N VAL A 71 -4.87 2.70 1.70
CA VAL A 71 -3.75 1.81 2.00
C VAL A 71 -2.86 1.77 0.76
N VAL A 72 -1.60 2.16 0.90
CA VAL A 72 -0.68 2.33 -0.21
C VAL A 72 0.59 1.52 -0.03
N THR A 73 1.14 1.06 -1.14
CA THR A 73 2.51 0.53 -1.19
C THR A 73 3.47 1.59 -1.68
N PHE A 74 4.67 1.66 -1.12
CA PHE A 74 5.69 2.62 -1.51
C PHE A 74 7.09 2.12 -1.18
N THR A 75 8.09 2.64 -1.88
CA THR A 75 9.50 2.34 -1.58
C THR A 75 9.91 3.01 -0.27
N SER A 76 10.53 2.24 0.64
CA SER A 76 10.97 2.73 1.95
C SER A 76 11.99 3.88 1.79
N PRO A 77 11.79 5.01 2.49
CA PRO A 77 12.78 6.10 2.52
C PRO A 77 14.13 5.68 3.12
N GLN A 78 14.16 4.60 3.90
CA GLN A 78 15.36 4.11 4.58
C GLN A 78 16.10 3.03 3.80
N ASN A 79 15.39 2.29 2.94
CA ASN A 79 15.98 1.25 2.10
C ASN A 79 15.25 1.15 0.75
N PRO A 80 15.85 1.60 -0.35
CA PRO A 80 15.23 1.56 -1.68
C PRO A 80 14.81 0.16 -2.17
N ASP A 81 15.42 -0.90 -1.64
CA ASP A 81 15.09 -2.28 -2.02
C ASP A 81 13.89 -2.84 -1.23
N THR A 82 13.33 -2.07 -0.30
CA THR A 82 12.22 -2.51 0.55
C THR A 82 10.93 -1.78 0.17
N LEU A 83 9.91 -2.55 -0.17
CA LEU A 83 8.55 -2.05 -0.32
C LEU A 83 7.80 -2.11 1.01
N LEU A 84 7.12 -1.03 1.38
CA LEU A 84 6.29 -0.95 2.57
C LEU A 84 4.83 -0.78 2.18
N VAL A 85 3.93 -1.27 3.03
CA VAL A 85 2.49 -1.00 2.98
C VAL A 85 2.07 -0.27 4.25
N LYS A 86 1.36 0.85 4.10
CA LYS A 86 0.86 1.69 5.21
C LYS A 86 -0.44 2.38 4.79
N ARG A 87 -1.19 2.87 5.77
CA ARG A 87 -2.36 3.73 5.54
C ARG A 87 -1.97 5.20 5.50
N VAL A 88 -2.52 5.95 4.55
CA VAL A 88 -2.39 7.41 4.48
C VAL A 88 -3.23 8.05 5.57
N ILE A 89 -2.59 8.85 6.42
CA ILE A 89 -3.23 9.55 7.53
C ILE A 89 -3.49 11.00 7.16
N ALA A 90 -2.52 11.65 6.52
CA ALA A 90 -2.62 13.04 6.10
C ALA A 90 -1.89 13.27 4.78
N THR A 91 -2.35 14.28 4.05
CA THR A 91 -1.81 14.69 2.74
C THR A 91 -1.14 16.06 2.85
N ALA A 92 -0.47 16.48 1.78
CA ALA A 92 0.26 17.74 1.71
C ALA A 92 -0.52 18.94 2.28
N GLY A 93 0.14 19.71 3.15
CA GLY A 93 -0.43 20.90 3.79
C GLY A 93 -1.20 20.63 5.08
N GLN A 94 -1.65 19.40 5.31
CA GLN A 94 -2.33 19.03 6.55
C GLN A 94 -1.33 18.88 7.71
N THR A 95 -1.83 19.06 8.92
CA THR A 95 -1.04 18.96 10.15
C THR A 95 -1.46 17.76 10.97
N VAL A 96 -0.52 16.85 11.26
CA VAL A 96 -0.70 15.70 12.15
C VAL A 96 -0.26 16.08 13.55
N ASP A 97 -1.06 15.75 14.56
CA ASP A 97 -0.72 15.91 15.96
C ASP A 97 -1.08 14.64 16.75
N LEU A 98 -0.29 14.34 17.77
CA LEU A 98 -0.43 13.13 18.59
C LEU A 98 -0.65 13.56 20.04
N ARG A 99 -1.85 13.34 20.58
CA ARG A 99 -2.24 13.80 21.92
C ARG A 99 -2.89 12.66 22.69
N ASP A 100 -2.40 12.36 23.88
CA ASP A 100 -3.00 11.38 24.81
C ASP A 100 -3.33 10.01 24.19
N GLY A 101 -2.49 9.54 23.25
CA GLY A 101 -2.70 8.26 22.57
C GLY A 101 -3.61 8.33 21.33
N ALA A 102 -4.05 9.51 20.91
CA ALA A 102 -4.92 9.71 19.76
C ALA A 102 -4.24 10.53 18.65
N VAL A 103 -4.70 10.32 17.41
CA VAL A 103 -4.25 11.06 16.22
C VAL A 103 -5.24 12.18 15.92
N TYR A 104 -4.70 13.37 15.70
CA TYR A 104 -5.43 14.53 15.23
C TYR A 104 -4.88 14.95 13.87
N VAL A 105 -5.77 15.25 12.91
CA VAL A 105 -5.41 15.83 11.61
C VAL A 105 -6.12 17.16 11.49
N ASP A 106 -5.37 18.23 11.25
CA ASP A 106 -5.87 19.62 11.21
C ASP A 106 -6.66 19.99 12.48
N GLY A 107 -6.23 19.45 13.63
CA GLY A 107 -6.86 19.66 14.93
C GLY A 107 -8.12 18.83 15.19
N GLN A 108 -8.59 18.04 14.23
CA GLN A 108 -9.74 17.15 14.37
C GLN A 108 -9.29 15.76 14.80
N LEU A 109 -9.96 15.17 15.80
CA LEU A 109 -9.74 13.79 16.22
C LEU A 109 -10.06 12.85 15.05
N MET A 110 -9.11 12.00 14.68
CA MET A 110 -9.30 11.01 13.62
C MET A 110 -10.11 9.82 14.15
N ASP A 111 -11.08 9.35 13.37
CA ASP A 111 -11.78 8.09 13.64
C ASP A 111 -10.96 6.91 13.07
N GLU A 112 -10.52 6.02 13.95
CA GLU A 112 -9.53 4.99 13.64
C GLU A 112 -9.97 3.59 14.09
N PRO A 113 -11.14 3.09 13.61
CA PRO A 113 -11.71 1.83 14.07
C PRO A 113 -10.79 0.62 13.81
N TYR A 114 -9.93 0.72 12.80
CA TYR A 114 -8.95 -0.30 12.42
C TYR A 114 -7.80 -0.47 13.44
N THR A 115 -7.65 0.42 14.41
CA THR A 115 -6.60 0.32 15.45
C THR A 115 -7.02 -0.54 16.65
N GLU A 116 -8.29 -0.95 16.72
CA GLU A 116 -8.88 -1.67 17.86
C GLU A 116 -8.70 -0.91 19.20
N GLY A 117 -8.65 0.43 19.15
CA GLY A 117 -8.46 1.28 20.33
C GLY A 117 -7.04 1.28 20.90
N LYS A 118 -6.06 0.69 20.19
CA LYS A 118 -4.65 0.75 20.59
C LYS A 118 -4.15 2.21 20.49
N PRO A 119 -3.39 2.70 21.48
CA PRO A 119 -2.96 4.08 21.48
C PRO A 119 -1.88 4.34 20.42
N THR A 120 -1.84 5.58 19.97
CA THR A 120 -0.80 6.11 19.09
C THR A 120 0.09 7.09 19.84
N TYR A 121 1.38 6.78 19.87
CA TYR A 121 2.40 7.66 20.45
C TYR A 121 3.43 8.06 19.40
N SER A 122 4.10 9.18 19.69
CA SER A 122 5.30 9.62 18.97
C SER A 122 6.40 8.55 19.07
N LEU A 123 7.26 8.50 18.04
CA LEU A 123 8.47 7.68 18.03
C LEU A 123 9.74 8.53 18.21
N ALA A 124 9.62 9.80 18.62
CA ALA A 124 10.74 10.74 18.78
C ALA A 124 11.87 10.20 19.69
N ASP A 125 11.51 9.45 20.73
CA ASP A 125 12.48 8.83 21.66
C ASP A 125 13.26 7.65 21.04
N ARG A 126 12.85 7.16 19.85
CA ARG A 126 13.60 6.13 19.14
C ARG A 126 14.78 6.76 18.41
N ALA A 127 15.97 6.22 18.66
CA ALA A 127 17.18 6.60 17.93
C ALA A 127 16.95 6.50 16.41
N GLY A 128 17.22 7.59 15.68
CA GLY A 128 17.02 7.68 14.24
C GLY A 128 15.64 8.22 13.79
N ALA A 129 14.75 8.56 14.72
CA ALA A 129 13.48 9.21 14.37
C ALA A 129 13.73 10.60 13.76
N VAL A 130 13.13 10.84 12.59
CA VAL A 130 13.25 12.10 11.85
C VAL A 130 12.36 13.18 12.46
N ILE A 131 11.16 12.80 12.92
CA ILE A 131 10.21 13.74 13.53
C ILE A 131 10.41 13.73 15.05
N GLN A 132 10.84 14.89 15.57
CA GLN A 132 11.12 15.06 16.99
C GLN A 132 9.97 15.70 17.76
N ASN A 133 9.12 16.47 17.08
CA ASN A 133 8.02 17.19 17.69
C ASN A 133 6.76 17.11 16.83
N TYR A 134 5.62 17.13 17.51
CA TYR A 134 4.29 17.36 16.94
C TYR A 134 3.75 18.69 17.50
N PRO A 135 2.88 19.42 16.77
CA PRO A 135 2.31 19.08 15.47
C PRO A 135 3.33 19.07 14.30
N TYR A 136 3.10 18.19 13.34
CA TYR A 136 3.92 18.05 12.13
C TYR A 136 3.09 18.35 10.87
N THR A 137 3.52 19.33 10.08
CA THR A 137 2.87 19.67 8.81
C THR A 137 3.47 18.87 7.66
N VAL A 138 2.62 18.19 6.90
CA VAL A 138 3.02 17.36 5.76
C VAL A 138 3.51 18.27 4.62
N PRO A 139 4.76 18.10 4.12
CA PRO A 139 5.28 18.91 3.03
C PRO A 139 4.49 18.75 1.72
N ALA A 140 4.61 19.74 0.83
CA ALA A 140 4.09 19.63 -0.53
C ALA A 140 4.64 18.38 -1.25
N GLY A 141 3.79 17.69 -2.01
CA GLY A 141 4.17 16.47 -2.74
C GLY A 141 4.44 15.25 -1.84
N HIS A 142 4.11 15.33 -0.55
CA HIS A 142 4.28 14.22 0.40
C HIS A 142 2.95 13.82 1.06
N ILE A 143 2.97 12.64 1.67
CA ILE A 143 1.91 12.06 2.49
C ILE A 143 2.47 11.59 3.82
N PHE A 144 1.68 11.66 4.88
CA PHE A 144 2.00 11.06 6.16
C PHE A 144 1.30 9.71 6.26
N VAL A 145 2.06 8.64 6.50
CA VAL A 145 1.53 7.27 6.51
C VAL A 145 1.81 6.58 7.83
N MET A 146 0.87 5.75 8.28
CA MET A 146 0.99 4.97 9.51
C MET A 146 0.57 3.52 9.29
N GLY A 147 1.15 2.62 10.07
CA GLY A 147 0.69 1.24 10.14
C GLY A 147 -0.55 1.15 11.03
N ASP A 148 -1.50 0.30 10.66
CA ASP A 148 -2.71 0.10 11.45
C ASP A 148 -2.40 -0.55 12.81
N ASN A 149 -1.30 -1.31 12.91
CA ASN A 149 -0.76 -1.77 14.18
C ASN A 149 0.12 -0.69 14.82
N ARG A 150 -0.53 0.32 15.41
CA ARG A 150 0.08 1.57 15.89
C ARG A 150 1.26 1.41 16.83
N THR A 151 1.19 0.42 17.73
CA THR A 151 2.24 0.15 18.72
C THR A 151 3.41 -0.65 18.15
N ASN A 152 3.26 -1.24 16.96
CA ASN A 152 4.26 -2.09 16.33
C ASN A 152 4.46 -1.77 14.83
N SER A 153 4.59 -0.48 14.53
CA SER A 153 4.84 -0.01 13.17
C SER A 153 5.95 1.05 13.17
N LEU A 154 6.97 0.83 12.35
CA LEU A 154 7.91 1.88 11.93
C LEU A 154 7.33 2.52 10.67
N ASP A 155 6.86 3.75 10.80
CA ASP A 155 6.12 4.48 9.77
C ASP A 155 6.53 5.97 9.74
N SER A 156 5.69 6.89 9.25
CA SER A 156 6.06 8.30 9.14
C SER A 156 6.43 8.94 10.47
N ARG A 157 5.97 8.39 11.60
CA ARG A 157 6.41 8.83 12.93
C ARG A 157 7.91 8.64 13.16
N TYR A 158 8.53 7.70 12.44
CA TYR A 158 9.96 7.40 12.50
C TYR A 158 10.71 8.00 11.31
N PHE A 159 10.31 7.71 10.06
CA PHE A 159 11.08 8.11 8.87
C PHE A 159 10.60 9.41 8.22
N GLY A 160 9.55 10.06 8.73
CA GLY A 160 9.00 11.30 8.16
C GLY A 160 7.95 11.07 7.06
N ALA A 161 7.53 12.16 6.42
CA ALA A 161 6.58 12.09 5.31
C ALA A 161 7.19 11.38 4.09
N VAL A 162 6.34 10.70 3.31
CA VAL A 162 6.72 9.93 2.13
C VAL A 162 6.37 10.73 0.88
N ALA A 163 7.31 10.82 -0.07
CA ALA A 163 7.04 11.47 -1.34
C ALA A 163 5.99 10.69 -2.15
N VAL A 164 4.99 11.38 -2.69
CA VAL A 164 3.93 10.76 -3.50
C VAL A 164 4.52 10.03 -4.72
N SER A 165 5.66 10.50 -5.24
CA SER A 165 6.36 9.87 -6.37
C SER A 165 6.94 8.49 -6.07
N THR A 166 7.09 8.09 -4.80
CA THR A 166 7.56 6.74 -4.43
C THR A 166 6.43 5.76 -4.18
N VAL A 167 5.18 6.21 -4.26
CA VAL A 167 3.99 5.37 -4.14
C VAL A 167 3.85 4.51 -5.39
N THR A 168 3.76 3.19 -5.19
CA THR A 168 3.77 2.21 -6.28
C THR A 168 2.37 1.69 -6.61
N SER A 169 1.50 1.55 -5.62
CA SER A 169 0.12 1.08 -5.82
C SER A 169 -0.81 1.47 -4.67
N LYS A 170 -2.11 1.48 -4.94
CA LYS A 170 -3.15 1.49 -3.91
C LYS A 170 -3.60 0.05 -3.66
N ALA A 171 -3.50 -0.40 -2.42
CA ALA A 171 -3.98 -1.72 -2.02
C ALA A 171 -5.52 -1.74 -2.05
N MET A 172 -6.11 -2.70 -2.78
CA MET A 172 -7.55 -2.71 -3.04
C MET A 172 -8.28 -3.86 -2.38
N PHE A 173 -7.71 -5.06 -2.39
CA PHE A 173 -8.33 -6.22 -1.76
C PHE A 173 -7.29 -7.25 -1.36
N ILE A 174 -7.56 -7.94 -0.27
CA ILE A 174 -6.91 -9.19 0.10
C ILE A 174 -7.65 -10.30 -0.64
N PHE A 175 -6.93 -11.19 -1.33
CA PHE A 175 -7.55 -12.31 -2.05
C PHE A 175 -7.12 -13.68 -1.53
N TRP A 176 -6.02 -13.73 -0.77
CA TRP A 176 -5.50 -14.96 -0.20
C TRP A 176 -4.97 -14.72 1.22
N PRO A 177 -5.22 -15.63 2.18
CA PRO A 177 -6.04 -16.85 2.03
C PRO A 177 -7.53 -16.50 1.82
N PHE A 178 -8.30 -17.41 1.22
CA PHE A 178 -9.66 -17.09 0.75
C PHE A 178 -10.65 -16.73 1.86
N ASP A 179 -10.43 -17.24 3.08
CA ASP A 179 -11.17 -16.89 4.28
C ASP A 179 -10.87 -15.45 4.79
N HIS A 180 -9.76 -14.86 4.35
CA HIS A 180 -9.45 -13.45 4.59
C HIS A 180 -9.92 -12.52 3.48
N ALA A 181 -10.44 -13.05 2.36
CA ALA A 181 -10.70 -12.26 1.16
C ALA A 181 -11.73 -11.14 1.41
N ARG A 182 -11.30 -9.88 1.25
CA ARG A 182 -12.12 -8.67 1.46
C ARG A 182 -11.49 -7.45 0.79
N GLY A 183 -12.31 -6.42 0.56
CA GLY A 183 -11.82 -5.09 0.15
C GLY A 183 -11.11 -4.35 1.29
N LEU A 184 -10.25 -3.41 0.91
CA LEU A 184 -9.50 -2.51 1.81
C LEU A 184 -10.02 -1.07 1.75
#